data_AF-A0A9E2PC97-F1
#
_entry.id   AF-A0A9E2PC97-F1
#
_cell.length_a   1.000
_cell.length_b   1.000
_cell.length_c   1.000
_cell.angle_alpha   90.00
_cell.angle_beta   90.00
_cell.angle_gamma   90.00
#
_symmetry.space_group_name_H-M   'P 1'
#
loop_
_entity.id
_entity.type
_entity.pdbx_description
1 polymer ?
#
loop_
_entity_poly.entity_id
_entity_poly.type
_entity_poly.pdbx_seq_one_letter_code
_entity_poly.pdbx_strand_id
1 'polypeptide(L)' 'AAMPFPYDFVNIPLGALRQKAESLPKDKDIITFCKISLRGYEAQRILNAAGFNRVSYIEGGILGWPF' A
#
# COMPACT_ATOMS: atom_id res chain seq x y z
N ALA A 1 -15.20 11.99 -1.44
CA ALA A 1 -15.22 11.27 -2.72
C ALA A 1 -15.05 9.79 -2.42
N ALA A 2 -15.93 8.93 -2.93
CA ALA A 2 -15.75 7.49 -2.80
C ALA A 2 -14.42 7.10 -3.47
N MET A 3 -13.66 6.19 -2.88
CA MET A 3 -12.50 5.62 -3.58
C MET A 3 -13.03 4.85 -4.78
N PRO A 4 -12.39 4.97 -5.96
CA PRO A 4 -12.87 4.29 -7.17
C PRO A 4 -12.53 2.78 -7.17
N PHE A 5 -11.89 2.26 -6.12
CA PHE A 5 -11.63 0.83 -5.99
C PHE A 5 -12.86 0.07 -5.47
N PRO A 6 -13.29 -1.03 -6.12
CA PRO A 6 -14.36 -1.89 -5.63
C PRO A 6 -13.89 -2.86 -4.51
N TYR A 7 -12.82 -2.51 -3.80
CA TYR A 7 -12.16 -3.37 -2.82
C TYR A 7 -12.01 -2.66 -1.47
N ASP A 8 -12.03 -3.44 -0.39
CA ASP A 8 -11.70 -2.95 0.93
C ASP A 8 -10.23 -2.55 1.02
N PHE A 9 -9.96 -1.46 1.74
CA PHE A 9 -8.61 -0.95 1.95
C PHE A 9 -8.41 -0.50 3.40
N VAL A 10 -7.16 -0.58 3.86
CA VAL A 10 -6.75 -0.08 5.17
C VAL A 10 -5.96 1.22 4.97
N ASN A 11 -6.45 2.31 5.57
CA ASN A 11 -5.75 3.59 5.49
C ASN A 11 -4.66 3.69 6.58
N ILE A 12 -3.41 3.47 6.18
CA ILE A 12 -2.24 3.70 7.03
C ILE A 12 -1.40 4.82 6.41
N PRO A 13 -1.33 6.01 7.04
CA PRO A 13 -0.42 7.06 6.60
C PRO A 13 1.02 6.56 6.60
N LEU A 14 1.79 6.90 5.56
CA LEU A 14 3.15 6.41 5.36
C LEU A 14 4.07 6.63 6.58
N GLY A 15 3.97 7.79 7.24
CA GLY A 15 4.75 8.12 8.44
C GLY A 15 4.46 7.20 9.63
N ALA A 16 3.25 6.65 9.72
CA ALA A 16 2.85 5.69 10.75
C ALA A 16 3.12 4.23 10.35
N LEU A 17 3.46 3.97 9.07
CA LEU A 17 3.55 2.62 8.53
C LEU A 17 4.58 1.76 9.27
N ARG A 18 5.76 2.30 9.59
CA ARG A 18 6.82 1.55 10.30
C ARG A 18 6.34 1.02 11.65
N GLN A 19 5.60 1.83 12.39
CA GLN A 19 5.08 1.46 13.71
C GLN A 19 3.89 0.50 13.61
N LYS A 20 3.11 0.57 12.52
CA LYS A 20 1.90 -0.24 12.33
C LYS A 20 2.13 -1.47 11.46
N ALA A 21 3.30 -1.63 10.86
CA ALA A 21 3.57 -2.71 9.90
C ALA A 21 3.32 -4.10 10.50
N GLU A 22 3.65 -4.30 11.78
CA GLU A 22 3.45 -5.60 12.45
C GLU A 22 1.98 -6.01 12.59
N SER A 23 1.04 -5.07 12.50
CA SER A 23 -0.41 -5.36 12.52
C SER A 23 -0.94 -5.88 11.18
N LEU A 24 -0.14 -5.85 10.12
CA LEU A 24 -0.54 -6.28 8.79
C LEU A 24 -0.41 -7.81 8.62
N PRO A 25 -1.32 -8.44 7.88
CA PRO A 25 -1.26 -9.88 7.62
C PRO A 25 -0.01 -10.24 6.81
N LYS A 26 0.82 -11.15 7.33
CA LYS A 26 2.03 -11.63 6.64
C LYS A 26 1.75 -12.77 5.66
N ASP A 27 0.57 -13.37 5.75
CA ASP A 27 0.09 -14.49 4.94
C ASP A 27 -0.66 -14.06 3.67
N LYS A 28 -0.87 -12.75 3.48
CA LYS A 28 -1.60 -12.15 2.35
C LYS A 28 -0.71 -11.31 1.45
N ASP A 29 -1.15 -11.16 0.20
CA ASP A 29 -0.52 -10.22 -0.73
C ASP A 29 -0.93 -8.81 -0.35
N ILE A 30 0.05 -7.92 -0.26
CA ILE A 30 -0.20 -6.51 0.08
C ILE A 30 0.06 -5.66 -1.17
N ILE A 31 -0.97 -4.94 -1.60
CA ILE A 31 -0.85 -3.95 -2.68
C ILE A 31 -0.90 -2.56 -2.05
N THR A 32 0.20 -1.83 -2.16
CA THR A 32 0.31 -0.46 -1.64
C THR A 32 -0.02 0.56 -2.72
N PHE A 33 -0.69 1.64 -2.36
CA PHE A 33 -0.99 2.71 -3.31
C PHE A 33 -1.07 4.07 -2.63
N CYS A 34 -1.01 5.12 -3.44
CA CYS A 34 -1.32 6.49 -3.02
C CYS A 34 -1.93 7.24 -4.21
N LYS A 35 -1.93 8.58 -4.18
CA LYS A 35 -2.44 9.41 -5.27
C LYS A 35 -1.71 9.18 -6.61
N ILE A 36 -0.37 9.19 -6.59
CA ILE A 36 0.51 9.19 -7.79
C ILE A 36 1.72 8.26 -7.65
N SER A 37 1.52 7.08 -7.05
CA SER A 37 2.54 6.02 -6.85
C SER A 37 3.70 6.28 -5.88
N LEU A 38 4.22 7.51 -5.71
CA LEU A 38 5.43 7.77 -4.89
C LEU A 38 5.40 7.12 -3.48
N ARG A 39 4.36 7.42 -2.70
CA ARG A 39 4.21 6.87 -1.34
C ARG A 39 3.83 5.40 -1.32
N GLY A 40 3.22 4.89 -2.40
CA GLY A 40 2.95 3.46 -2.56
C GLY A 40 4.26 2.69 -2.71
N TYR A 41 5.14 3.16 -3.59
CA TYR A 41 6.48 2.58 -3.74
C TYR A 41 7.29 2.62 -2.43
N GLU A 42 7.29 3.75 -1.72
CA GLU A 42 7.96 3.86 -0.42
C GLU A 42 7.35 2.90 0.62
N ALA A 43 6.03 2.76 0.66
CA ALA A 43 5.35 1.81 1.54
C ALA A 43 5.78 0.37 1.25
N GLN A 44 5.86 -0.03 -0.02
CA GLN A 44 6.38 -1.34 -0.39
C GLN A 44 7.82 -1.55 0.12
N ARG A 45 8.71 -0.57 -0.05
CA ARG A 45 10.10 -0.68 0.45
C ARG A 45 10.17 -0.82 1.97
N ILE A 46 9.33 -0.09 2.69
CA ILE A 46 9.22 -0.20 4.16
C ILE A 46 8.77 -1.59 4.57
N LEU A 47 7.73 -2.12 3.94
CA LEU A 47 7.20 -3.44 4.28
C LEU A 47 8.20 -4.55 3.93
N ASN A 48 8.89 -4.46 2.79
CA ASN A 48 9.95 -5.40 2.45
C ASN A 48 11.09 -5.37 3.48
N ALA A 49 11.51 -4.20 3.94
CA ALA A 49 12.51 -4.08 5.01
C ALA A 49 12.01 -4.65 6.36
N ALA A 50 10.70 -4.66 6.59
CA ALA A 50 10.06 -5.29 7.74
C ALA A 50 9.79 -6.81 7.57
N GLY A 51 10.29 -7.42 6.49
CA GLY A 51 10.20 -8.87 6.23
C GLY A 51 8.92 -9.32 5.52
N PHE A 52 8.13 -8.40 4.96
CA PHE A 52 7.00 -8.75 4.10
C PHE A 52 7.53 -9.06 2.70
N ASN A 53 7.40 -10.32 2.27
CA ASN A 53 7.97 -10.76 0.99
C ASN A 53 7.00 -10.63 -0.20
N ARG A 54 5.70 -10.49 0.07
CA ARG A 54 4.63 -10.48 -0.94
C ARG A 54 3.96 -9.11 -1.02
N VAL A 55 4.75 -8.10 -1.36
CA VAL A 55 4.28 -6.71 -1.45
C VAL A 55 4.51 -6.17 -2.84
N SER A 56 3.47 -5.61 -3.43
CA SER A 56 3.48 -4.88 -4.70
C SER A 56 2.94 -3.46 -4.50
N TYR A 57 3.04 -2.62 -5.52
CA TYR A 57 2.47 -1.28 -5.51
C TYR A 57 1.81 -0.94 -6.84
N ILE A 58 0.84 -0.03 -6.82
CA ILE A 58 0.15 0.44 -8.03
C ILE A 58 0.95 1.58 -8.65
N GLU A 59 1.57 1.32 -9.80
CA GLU A 59 2.18 2.35 -10.64
C GLU A 59 1.11 3.36 -11.10
N GLY A 60 1.47 4.64 -11.21
CA GLY A 60 0.51 5.73 -11.46
C GLY A 60 -0.38 6.09 -10.26
N GLY A 61 -0.43 5.25 -9.22
CA GLY A 61 -1.33 5.42 -8.08
C GLY A 61 -2.80 5.35 -8.50
N ILE A 62 -3.69 5.82 -7.62
CA ILE A 62 -5.13 5.74 -7.89
C ILE A 62 -5.58 6.64 -9.06
N LEU A 63 -4.81 7.67 -9.42
CA LEU A 63 -5.11 8.46 -10.62
C LEU A 63 -4.82 7.72 -11.93
N GLY A 64 -3.90 6.77 -11.92
CA GLY A 64 -3.59 5.92 -13.07
C GLY A 64 -4.47 4.67 -13.15
N TRP A 65 -5.37 4.45 -12.18
CA TRP A 65 -6.22 3.28 -12.14
C TRP A 65 -7.39 3.43 -13.13
N PRO A 66 -7.51 2.56 -14.14
CA PRO A 66 -8.41 2.79 -15.28
C PRO A 66 -9.82 2.20 -15.12
N PHE A 67 -10.14 1.59 -13.96
CA PHE A 67 -11.41 0.91 -13.68
C PHE A 67 -12.20 1.61 -12.57
#